data_AF-A0AAE5XMC0-F1
#
_entry.id   AF-A0AAE5XMC0-F1
#
_cell.length_a   1.000
_cell.length_b   1.000
_cell.length_c   1.000
_cell.angle_alpha   90.00
_cell.angle_beta   90.00
_cell.angle_gamma   90.00
#
_symmetry.space_group_name_H-M   'P 1'
#
loop_
_entity.id
_entity.type
_entity.pdbx_description
1 polymer ?
#
loop_
_entity_poly.entity_id
_entity_poly.type
_entity_poly.pdbx_seq_one_letter_code
_entity_poly.pdbx_strand_id
1 'polypeptide(L)'
;MKAFANPERQRGVTLVELVITIIVIGIALVAIVTAMSGSIGRSSDVLLRNRTIQLAQAYLDEILGKRYDEATPSGGVPPVTSCNIVTEEGSRDEYDDVDDYDGIVNEAPRSQTDADFNNYPGYLVSVSVTCAGADIGLSASNAKLVRVTITPPSGPAMTFSAYRANF
;
A
#
# COMPACT_ATOMS: atom_id res chain seq x y z
N MET A 1 53.77 21.39 -53.34
CA MET A 1 53.19 20.08 -53.68
C MET A 1 51.84 19.99 -52.96
N LYS A 2 50.71 20.20 -53.65
CA LYS A 2 49.36 20.13 -53.05
C LYS A 2 48.77 18.76 -53.38
N ALA A 3 48.52 17.94 -52.36
CA ALA A 3 47.78 16.70 -52.51
C ALA A 3 46.28 17.03 -52.62
N PHE A 4 45.66 16.67 -53.74
CA PHE A 4 44.22 16.78 -53.91
C PHE A 4 43.57 15.58 -53.19
N ALA A 5 42.75 15.84 -52.18
CA ALA A 5 41.92 14.83 -51.54
C ALA A 5 40.85 14.37 -52.54
N ASN A 6 40.76 13.06 -52.76
CA ASN A 6 39.80 12.48 -53.69
C ASN A 6 38.39 12.54 -53.09
N PRO A 7 37.37 13.09 -53.78
CA PRO A 7 36.01 13.09 -53.26
C PRO A 7 35.45 11.67 -53.23
N GLU A 8 35.13 11.19 -52.03
CA GLU A 8 34.39 9.94 -51.80
C GLU A 8 33.08 9.98 -52.60
N ARG A 9 32.88 9.02 -53.52
CA ARG A 9 31.65 8.92 -54.32
C ARG A 9 30.49 8.54 -53.40
N GLN A 10 29.47 9.41 -53.29
CA GLN A 10 28.19 9.04 -52.69
C GLN A 10 27.57 7.88 -53.48
N ARG A 11 27.45 6.73 -52.81
CA ARG A 11 26.65 5.61 -53.31
C ARG A 11 25.20 5.87 -52.88
N GLY A 12 24.30 6.00 -53.84
CA GLY A 12 22.87 6.10 -53.59
C GLY A 12 22.30 4.78 -53.06
N VAL A 13 21.15 4.85 -52.41
CA VAL A 13 20.36 3.68 -51.97
C VAL A 13 19.50 3.16 -53.10
N THR A 14 19.24 1.86 -53.12
CA THR A 14 18.38 1.26 -54.14
C THR A 14 16.90 1.44 -53.80
N LEU A 15 16.01 1.39 -54.81
CA LEU A 15 14.56 1.46 -54.56
C LEU A 15 14.09 0.30 -53.66
N VAL A 16 14.65 -0.90 -53.85
CA VAL A 16 14.34 -2.09 -53.03
C VAL A 16 14.78 -1.87 -51.58
N GLU A 17 15.93 -1.26 -51.36
CA GLU A 17 16.44 -0.93 -50.02
C GLU A 17 15.51 0.05 -49.30
N LEU A 18 15.01 1.08 -49.99
CA LEU A 18 14.04 2.02 -49.43
C LEU A 18 12.72 1.32 -49.08
N VAL A 19 12.22 0.43 -49.95
CA VAL A 19 11.00 -0.36 -49.70
C VAL A 19 11.15 -1.29 -48.50
N ILE A 20 12.28 -2.00 -48.38
CA ILE A 20 12.53 -2.88 -47.22
C ILE A 20 12.63 -2.05 -45.94
N THR A 21 13.26 -0.87 -45.99
CA THR A 21 13.41 0.00 -44.82
C THR A 21 12.05 0.48 -44.30
N ILE A 22 11.14 0.94 -45.16
CA ILE A 22 9.80 1.37 -44.73
C ILE A 22 8.97 0.20 -44.17
N ILE A 23 9.14 -1.01 -44.69
CA ILE A 23 8.48 -2.22 -44.16
C ILE A 23 9.01 -2.52 -42.75
N VAL A 24 10.32 -2.52 -42.56
CA VAL A 24 10.96 -2.79 -41.27
C VAL A 24 10.57 -1.74 -40.23
N ILE A 25 10.59 -0.46 -40.59
CA ILE A 25 10.15 0.63 -39.71
C ILE A 25 8.66 0.49 -39.38
N GLY A 26 7.82 0.14 -40.36
CA GLY A 26 6.39 -0.10 -40.13
C GLY A 26 6.13 -1.19 -39.10
N ILE A 27 6.81 -2.34 -39.21
CA ILE A 27 6.70 -3.44 -38.25
C ILE A 27 7.22 -3.01 -36.87
N ALA A 28 8.36 -2.32 -36.81
CA ALA A 28 8.94 -1.85 -35.56
C ALA A 28 8.03 -0.87 -34.81
N LEU A 29 7.38 0.07 -35.52
CA LEU A 29 6.46 1.02 -34.92
C LEU A 29 5.22 0.34 -34.33
N VAL A 30 4.65 -0.67 -35.01
CA VAL A 30 3.51 -1.43 -34.47
C VAL A 30 3.88 -2.15 -33.17
N ALA A 31 5.07 -2.76 -33.11
CA ALA A 31 5.55 -3.42 -31.91
C ALA A 31 5.74 -2.43 -30.73
N ILE A 32 6.31 -1.25 -31.01
CA ILE A 32 6.52 -0.20 -30.01
C ILE A 32 5.18 0.31 -29.45
N VAL A 33 4.23 0.64 -30.32
CA VAL A 33 2.90 1.13 -29.91
C VAL A 33 2.19 0.09 -29.04
N THR A 34 2.24 -1.18 -29.43
CA THR A 34 1.60 -2.27 -28.68
C THR A 34 2.23 -2.45 -27.29
N ALA A 35 3.55 -2.35 -27.18
CA ALA A 35 4.27 -2.40 -25.90
C ALA A 35 3.94 -1.20 -24.99
N MET A 36 3.79 -0.01 -25.56
CA MET A 36 3.42 1.20 -24.80
C MET A 36 1.96 1.17 -24.32
N SER A 37 1.03 0.70 -25.16
CA SER A 37 -0.40 0.61 -24.79
C SER A 37 -0.64 -0.31 -23.58
N GLY A 38 0.10 -1.42 -23.46
CA GLY A 38 0.03 -2.30 -22.29
C GLY A 38 0.62 -1.74 -20.99
N SER A 39 1.35 -0.62 -21.06
CA SER A 39 2.02 0.01 -19.92
C SER A 39 1.20 1.13 -19.29
N ILE A 40 0.39 1.86 -20.08
CA ILE A 40 -0.36 3.04 -19.62
C ILE A 40 -1.51 2.68 -18.66
N GLY A 41 -2.12 1.49 -18.79
CA GLY A 41 -3.24 1.07 -17.95
C GLY A 41 -2.88 0.78 -16.48
N ARG A 42 -1.61 0.50 -16.16
CA ARG A 42 -1.19 0.11 -14.80
C ARG A 42 -0.98 1.30 -13.87
N SER A 43 -0.88 2.51 -14.41
CA SER A 43 -0.55 3.70 -13.62
C SER A 43 -1.64 4.07 -12.61
N SER A 44 -2.92 3.89 -12.97
CA SER A 44 -4.05 4.15 -12.07
C SER A 44 -4.10 3.14 -10.92
N ASP A 45 -3.84 1.86 -11.21
CA ASP A 45 -3.79 0.79 -10.20
C ASP A 45 -2.64 1.02 -9.21
N VAL A 46 -1.48 1.49 -9.70
CA VAL A 46 -0.34 1.85 -8.86
C VAL A 46 -0.70 3.00 -7.91
N LEU A 47 -1.42 4.01 -8.37
CA LEU A 47 -1.84 5.13 -7.52
C LEU A 47 -2.81 4.67 -6.42
N LEU A 48 -3.83 3.88 -6.76
CA LEU A 48 -4.79 3.33 -5.78
C LEU A 48 -4.10 2.43 -4.76
N ARG A 49 -3.15 1.61 -5.20
CA ARG A 49 -2.35 0.77 -4.33
C ARG A 49 -1.48 1.58 -3.37
N ASN A 50 -0.79 2.61 -3.86
CA ASN A 50 0.02 3.48 -3.00
C ASN A 50 -0.83 4.19 -1.95
N ARG A 51 -2.01 4.71 -2.32
CA ARG A 51 -2.97 5.31 -1.38
C ARG A 51 -3.43 4.30 -0.34
N THR A 52 -3.80 3.09 -0.77
CA THR A 52 -4.21 2.01 0.14
C THR A 52 -3.13 1.73 1.18
N ILE A 53 -1.86 1.64 0.76
CA ILE A 53 -0.73 1.39 1.68
C ILE A 53 -0.57 2.55 2.66
N GLN A 54 -0.63 3.81 2.19
CA GLN A 54 -0.52 4.98 3.05
C GLN A 54 -1.64 5.04 4.09
N LEU A 55 -2.88 4.74 3.68
CA LEU A 55 -4.01 4.69 4.60
C LEU A 55 -3.86 3.58 5.64
N ALA A 56 -3.45 2.38 5.20
CA ALA A 56 -3.19 1.28 6.11
C ALA A 56 -2.08 1.60 7.12
N GLN A 57 -1.00 2.24 6.67
CA GLN A 57 0.09 2.69 7.53
C GLN A 57 -0.39 3.71 8.56
N ALA A 58 -1.16 4.72 8.16
CA ALA A 58 -1.72 5.70 9.08
C ALA A 58 -2.59 5.04 10.17
N TYR A 59 -3.44 4.07 9.79
CA TYR A 59 -4.23 3.31 10.76
C TYR A 59 -3.38 2.46 11.68
N LEU A 60 -2.36 1.77 11.16
CA LEU A 60 -1.45 0.96 11.98
C LEU A 60 -0.64 1.84 12.94
N ASP A 61 -0.14 2.98 12.50
CA ASP A 61 0.62 3.91 13.34
C ASP A 61 -0.27 4.47 14.47
N GLU A 62 -1.52 4.79 14.16
CA GLU A 62 -2.51 5.20 15.16
C GLU A 62 -2.78 4.09 16.19
N ILE A 63 -3.14 2.88 15.72
CA ILE A 63 -3.47 1.73 16.59
C ILE A 63 -2.27 1.31 17.45
N LEU A 64 -1.10 1.13 16.83
CA LEU A 64 0.09 0.66 17.54
C LEU A 64 0.65 1.69 18.50
N GLY A 65 0.29 2.97 18.34
CA GLY A 65 0.58 4.03 19.29
C GLY A 65 -0.25 3.97 20.57
N LYS A 66 -1.32 3.15 20.61
CA LYS A 66 -2.19 2.98 21.77
C LYS A 66 -1.63 2.02 22.82
N ARG A 67 -2.23 2.07 24.00
CA ARG A 67 -1.94 1.15 25.10
C ARG A 67 -2.31 -0.27 24.67
N TYR A 68 -1.67 -1.28 25.27
CA TYR A 68 -1.96 -2.66 24.91
C TYR A 68 -3.39 -3.09 25.27
N ASP A 69 -3.89 -2.59 26.40
CA ASP A 69 -5.16 -2.94 27.05
C ASP A 69 -5.47 -1.84 28.07
N GLU A 70 -6.74 -1.63 28.41
CA GLU A 70 -7.22 -0.63 29.36
C GLU A 70 -6.58 -0.75 30.76
N ALA A 71 -6.15 -1.94 31.18
CA ALA A 71 -5.43 -2.09 32.44
C ALA A 71 -3.92 -1.85 32.33
N THR A 72 -3.38 -1.64 31.12
CA THR A 72 -1.93 -1.47 30.89
C THR A 72 -1.50 -0.03 31.11
N PRO A 73 -0.59 0.28 32.06
CA PRO A 73 -0.12 1.65 32.27
C PRO A 73 0.59 2.24 31.04
N SER A 74 0.63 3.56 30.96
CA SER A 74 1.48 4.26 29.97
C SER A 74 2.93 3.80 30.11
N GLY A 75 3.48 3.23 29.04
CA GLY A 75 4.81 2.63 29.03
C GLY A 75 4.85 1.11 29.22
N GLY A 76 3.71 0.42 29.35
CA GLY A 76 3.63 -1.04 29.23
C GLY A 76 3.99 -1.85 30.48
N VAL A 77 4.33 -1.19 31.59
CA VAL A 77 4.82 -1.87 32.80
C VAL A 77 4.05 -1.42 34.06
N PRO A 78 3.57 -2.36 34.89
CA PRO A 78 3.56 -3.81 34.69
C PRO A 78 2.64 -4.25 33.54
N PRO A 79 2.98 -5.33 32.82
CA PRO A 79 2.13 -5.88 31.77
C PRO A 79 0.91 -6.58 32.37
N VAL A 80 -0.20 -6.59 31.62
CA VAL A 80 -1.40 -7.33 32.01
C VAL A 80 -1.20 -8.84 31.78
N THR A 81 -1.86 -9.70 32.57
CA THR A 81 -1.66 -11.16 32.45
C THR A 81 -2.62 -11.84 31.49
N SER A 82 -3.76 -11.22 31.22
CA SER A 82 -4.78 -11.66 30.27
C SER A 82 -4.71 -10.86 28.98
N CYS A 83 -5.28 -11.41 27.91
CA CYS A 83 -5.60 -10.65 26.73
C CYS A 83 -7.12 -10.68 26.57
N ASN A 84 -7.72 -9.51 26.77
CA ASN A 84 -9.11 -9.26 26.46
C ASN A 84 -9.15 -8.45 25.16
N ILE A 85 -10.22 -8.66 24.39
CA ILE A 85 -10.55 -7.84 23.24
C ILE A 85 -11.98 -7.41 23.46
N VAL A 86 -12.13 -6.22 24.00
CA VAL A 86 -13.40 -5.56 24.24
C VAL A 86 -13.25 -4.13 23.72
N THR A 87 -14.37 -3.51 23.37
CA THR A 87 -14.43 -2.08 23.10
C THR A 87 -15.22 -1.47 24.23
N GLU A 88 -14.55 -0.73 25.09
CA GLU A 88 -15.12 -0.14 26.31
C GLU A 88 -15.70 1.25 26.00
N GLU A 89 -15.19 1.87 24.94
CA GLU A 89 -15.43 3.23 24.53
C GLU A 89 -16.65 3.35 23.62
N GLY A 90 -17.45 4.39 23.84
CA GLY A 90 -18.66 4.64 23.06
C GLY A 90 -18.38 5.31 21.71
N SER A 91 -17.20 5.91 21.54
CA SER A 91 -16.90 6.69 20.34
C SER A 91 -15.42 6.63 19.95
N ARG A 92 -15.20 6.79 18.64
CA ARG A 92 -13.86 6.78 18.04
C ARG A 92 -12.90 7.83 18.59
N ASP A 93 -13.37 8.90 19.23
CA ASP A 93 -12.47 9.92 19.79
C ASP A 93 -11.97 9.56 21.20
N GLU A 94 -12.57 8.54 21.81
CA GLU A 94 -12.24 8.07 23.16
C GLU A 94 -11.24 6.92 23.14
N TYR A 95 -11.03 6.24 22.00
CA TYR A 95 -10.23 5.01 21.99
C TYR A 95 -8.80 5.27 22.44
N ASP A 96 -8.34 4.53 23.43
CA ASP A 96 -7.06 4.77 24.09
C ASP A 96 -6.17 3.52 24.17
N ASP A 97 -6.73 2.35 23.86
CA ASP A 97 -6.03 1.08 23.72
C ASP A 97 -6.23 0.45 22.33
N VAL A 98 -5.68 -0.75 22.13
CA VAL A 98 -5.67 -1.42 20.82
C VAL A 98 -7.01 -2.09 20.50
N ASP A 99 -7.69 -2.65 21.49
CA ASP A 99 -8.89 -3.46 21.32
C ASP A 99 -10.14 -2.67 21.04
N ASP A 100 -10.15 -1.38 21.36
CA ASP A 100 -11.17 -0.45 20.91
C ASP A 100 -11.36 -0.40 19.39
N TYR A 101 -10.30 -0.73 18.65
CA TYR A 101 -10.33 -0.74 17.20
C TYR A 101 -10.88 -2.05 16.64
N ASP A 102 -11.11 -3.07 17.47
CA ASP A 102 -11.73 -4.31 17.01
C ASP A 102 -13.16 -4.07 16.53
N GLY A 103 -13.58 -4.83 15.52
CA GLY A 103 -14.95 -4.77 15.03
C GLY A 103 -15.29 -3.55 14.16
N ILE A 104 -14.33 -2.71 13.80
CA ILE A 104 -14.53 -1.71 12.73
C ILE A 104 -14.79 -2.46 11.43
N VAL A 105 -15.94 -2.21 10.79
CA VAL A 105 -16.34 -2.91 9.56
C VAL A 105 -16.84 -1.92 8.52
N ASN A 106 -16.10 -1.81 7.42
CA ASN A 106 -16.47 -1.01 6.25
C ASN A 106 -16.79 0.45 6.59
N GLU A 107 -16.00 1.06 7.47
CA GLU A 107 -16.17 2.46 7.84
C GLU A 107 -15.41 3.39 6.89
N ALA A 108 -15.90 4.62 6.74
CA ALA A 108 -15.14 5.66 6.08
C ALA A 108 -13.87 5.98 6.90
N PRO A 109 -12.73 6.27 6.25
CA PRO A 109 -11.51 6.66 6.94
C PRO A 109 -11.73 7.78 7.96
N ARG A 110 -11.29 7.55 9.20
CA ARG A 110 -11.33 8.51 10.30
C ARG A 110 -10.05 8.40 11.12
N SER A 111 -9.49 9.53 11.54
CA SER A 111 -8.28 9.61 12.35
C SER A 111 -8.57 10.25 13.71
N GLN A 112 -7.83 9.80 14.72
CA GLN A 112 -7.70 10.48 16.00
C GLN A 112 -6.45 11.37 16.09
N THR A 113 -5.47 11.20 15.19
CA THR A 113 -4.17 11.87 15.24
C THR A 113 -4.06 13.01 14.22
N ASP A 114 -5.17 13.69 13.92
CA ASP A 114 -5.28 14.76 12.92
C ASP A 114 -4.87 14.38 11.49
N ALA A 115 -4.84 13.08 11.13
CA ALA A 115 -4.55 12.68 9.75
C ALA A 115 -5.70 13.10 8.82
N ASP A 116 -5.39 13.87 7.78
CA ASP A 116 -6.37 14.31 6.79
C ASP A 116 -6.68 13.17 5.80
N PHE A 117 -7.89 12.64 5.89
CA PHE A 117 -8.39 11.60 4.99
C PHE A 117 -9.34 12.09 3.88
N ASN A 118 -9.45 13.41 3.66
CA ASN A 118 -10.28 13.98 2.59
C ASN A 118 -9.91 13.45 1.18
N ASN A 119 -8.67 12.96 1.01
CA ASN A 119 -8.18 12.39 -0.25
C ASN A 119 -8.50 10.90 -0.47
N TYR A 120 -9.28 10.27 0.42
CA TYR A 120 -9.69 8.86 0.36
C TYR A 120 -11.21 8.65 0.17
N PRO A 121 -11.89 9.39 -0.73
CA PRO A 121 -13.32 9.19 -0.94
C PRO A 121 -13.60 7.77 -1.45
N GLY A 122 -14.59 7.11 -0.84
CA GLY A 122 -15.03 5.76 -1.22
C GLY A 122 -14.09 4.64 -0.79
N TYR A 123 -13.01 4.93 -0.06
CA TYR A 123 -12.27 3.89 0.66
C TYR A 123 -13.09 3.44 1.87
N LEU A 124 -12.97 2.16 2.20
CA LEU A 124 -13.56 1.57 3.40
C LEU A 124 -12.46 0.87 4.21
N VAL A 125 -12.55 0.99 5.52
CA VAL A 125 -11.59 0.40 6.47
C VAL A 125 -12.32 -0.60 7.34
N SER A 126 -11.71 -1.76 7.53
CA SER A 126 -12.11 -2.75 8.52
C SER A 126 -10.91 -3.13 9.38
N VAL A 127 -11.11 -3.23 10.69
CA VAL A 127 -10.06 -3.60 11.63
C VAL A 127 -10.53 -4.80 12.45
N SER A 128 -9.61 -5.72 12.71
CA SER A 128 -9.82 -6.81 13.65
C SER A 128 -8.58 -7.01 14.50
N VAL A 129 -8.79 -7.29 15.78
CA VAL A 129 -7.74 -7.49 16.78
C VAL A 129 -7.96 -8.86 17.41
N THR A 130 -6.87 -9.62 17.55
CA THR A 130 -6.93 -10.97 18.13
C THR A 130 -5.73 -11.23 19.02
N CYS A 131 -5.92 -11.96 20.11
CA CYS A 131 -4.81 -12.43 20.94
C CYS A 131 -3.99 -13.48 20.18
N ALA A 132 -2.72 -13.17 19.89
CA ALA A 132 -1.93 -13.91 18.92
C ALA A 132 -0.44 -14.03 19.29
N GLY A 133 -0.09 -13.90 20.57
CA GLY A 133 1.30 -14.04 21.00
C GLY A 133 1.92 -15.42 20.70
N ALA A 134 1.11 -16.47 20.61
CA ALA A 134 1.58 -17.81 20.24
C ALA A 134 2.18 -17.87 18.82
N ASP A 135 1.68 -17.04 17.89
CA ASP A 135 2.17 -16.99 16.50
C ASP A 135 3.64 -16.56 16.41
N ILE A 136 4.10 -15.81 17.43
CA ILE A 136 5.45 -15.25 17.51
C ILE A 136 6.26 -15.82 18.67
N GLY A 137 5.85 -16.96 19.22
CA GLY A 137 6.58 -17.66 20.28
C GLY A 137 6.48 -17.05 21.68
N LEU A 138 5.46 -16.21 21.92
CA LEU A 138 5.12 -15.65 23.23
C LEU A 138 3.89 -16.36 23.83
N SER A 139 3.54 -16.06 25.09
CA SER A 139 2.21 -16.45 25.60
C SER A 139 1.13 -15.75 24.77
N ALA A 140 -0.05 -16.39 24.62
CA ALA A 140 -1.15 -15.82 23.85
C ALA A 140 -1.55 -14.41 24.35
N SER A 141 -1.36 -14.13 25.64
CA SER A 141 -1.66 -12.84 26.28
C SER A 141 -0.59 -11.77 26.13
N ASN A 142 0.56 -12.08 25.50
CA ASN A 142 1.68 -11.15 25.39
C ASN A 142 1.76 -10.43 24.03
N ALA A 143 0.85 -10.73 23.09
CA ALA A 143 0.69 -9.92 21.89
C ALA A 143 -0.71 -10.00 21.29
N LYS A 144 -1.17 -8.86 20.78
CA LYS A 144 -2.37 -8.71 19.94
C LYS A 144 -1.93 -8.60 18.48
N LEU A 145 -2.58 -9.34 17.58
CA LEU A 145 -2.46 -9.20 16.13
C LEU A 145 -3.55 -8.25 15.65
N VAL A 146 -3.13 -7.10 15.16
CA VAL A 146 -3.97 -6.10 14.52
C VAL A 146 -3.98 -6.38 13.03
N ARG A 147 -5.16 -6.58 12.44
CA ARG A 147 -5.36 -6.67 10.99
C ARG A 147 -6.17 -5.49 10.50
N VAL A 148 -5.59 -4.70 9.61
CA VAL A 148 -6.25 -3.57 8.94
C VAL A 148 -6.51 -3.97 7.50
N THR A 149 -7.76 -3.99 7.10
CA THR A 149 -8.19 -4.25 5.72
C THR A 149 -8.71 -2.97 5.10
N ILE A 150 -8.09 -2.56 4.00
CA ILE A 150 -8.48 -1.38 3.23
C ILE A 150 -9.12 -1.84 1.93
N THR A 151 -10.35 -1.40 1.69
CA THR A 151 -11.08 -1.62 0.45
C THR A 151 -11.09 -0.32 -0.35
N PRO A 152 -10.35 -0.22 -1.46
CA PRO A 152 -10.41 0.95 -2.33
C PRO A 152 -11.76 1.03 -3.06
N PRO A 153 -12.16 2.21 -3.57
CA PRO A 153 -13.41 2.39 -4.32
C PRO A 153 -13.45 1.56 -5.61
N SER A 154 -12.28 1.22 -6.15
CA SER A 154 -12.11 0.26 -7.23
C SER A 154 -10.88 -0.60 -6.99
N GLY A 155 -11.02 -1.91 -7.22
CA GLY A 155 -9.95 -2.88 -7.00
C GLY A 155 -10.19 -3.80 -5.81
N PRO A 156 -9.28 -4.75 -5.56
CA PRO A 156 -9.40 -5.71 -4.46
C PRO A 156 -9.08 -5.07 -3.11
N ALA A 157 -9.69 -5.60 -2.06
CA ALA A 157 -9.29 -5.28 -0.69
C ALA A 157 -7.87 -5.76 -0.40
N MET A 158 -7.13 -5.00 0.41
CA MET A 158 -5.78 -5.30 0.83
C MET A 158 -5.71 -5.34 2.36
N THR A 159 -5.18 -6.44 2.90
CA THR A 159 -5.04 -6.65 4.35
C THR A 159 -3.58 -6.49 4.76
N PHE A 160 -3.37 -5.72 5.81
CA PHE A 160 -2.10 -5.46 6.47
C PHE A 160 -2.19 -5.95 7.91
N SER A 161 -1.07 -6.39 8.48
CA SER A 161 -1.08 -6.92 9.84
C SER A 161 0.18 -6.53 10.60
N ALA A 162 0.01 -6.26 11.89
CA ALA A 162 1.09 -5.95 12.81
C ALA A 162 0.79 -6.52 14.20
N TYR A 163 1.84 -6.75 14.98
CA TYR A 163 1.71 -7.21 16.36
C TYR A 163 1.96 -6.04 17.32
N ARG A 164 1.05 -5.85 18.29
CA ARG A 164 1.29 -5.05 19.48
C ARG A 164 1.63 -5.98 20.64
N ALA A 165 2.83 -5.85 21.17
CA ALA A 165 3.26 -6.63 22.33
C ALA A 165 2.81 -6.00 23.66
N ASN A 166 2.74 -6.81 24.72
CA ASN A 166 2.34 -6.40 26.07
C ASN A 166 3.57 -6.05 26.94
N PHE A 167 4.33 -5.04 26.52
CA PHE A 167 5.47 -4.45 27.23
C PHE A 167 5.89 -3.13 26.57
#